data_AF-A0AAC9JEA5-F1
#
_entry.id   AF-A0AAC9JEA5-F1
#
_cell.length_a   1.000
_cell.length_b   1.000
_cell.length_c   1.000
_cell.angle_alpha   90.00
_cell.angle_beta   90.00
_cell.angle_gamma   90.00
#
_symmetry.space_group_name_H-M   'P 1'
#
loop_
_entity.id
_entity.type
_entity.pdbx_description
1 polymer ?
#
loop_
_entity_poly.entity_id
_entity_poly.type
_entity_poly.pdbx_seq_one_letter_code
_entity_poly.pdbx_strand_id
1 'polypeptide(L)' 'MEDVLEPLGRFILRILKWIVVEAIIEFVLKGTGHVVLKLLTFGNYPRTGRDEGRTIAVGFVSLIVAFVCLVLIA' A
#
# COMPACT_ATOMS: atom_id res chain seq x y z
N MET A 1 22.10 19.80 25.56
CA MET A 1 22.18 18.58 24.70
C MET A 1 20.78 18.14 24.23
N GLU A 2 19.70 18.47 24.95
CA GLU A 2 18.31 18.22 24.52
C GLU A 2 17.89 19.07 23.31
N ASP A 3 18.40 20.30 23.19
CA ASP A 3 18.05 21.22 22.08
C ASP A 3 18.46 20.71 20.68
N VAL A 4 19.46 19.85 20.60
CA VAL A 4 19.93 19.26 19.34
C VAL A 4 19.21 17.93 19.04
N LEU A 5 18.75 17.23 20.10
CA LEU A 5 18.10 15.94 20.00
C LEU A 5 16.67 16.06 19.46
N GLU A 6 15.94 17.11 19.85
CA GLU A 6 14.58 17.39 19.38
C GLU A 6 14.46 17.57 17.85
N PRO A 7 15.23 18.47 17.20
CA PRO A 7 15.14 18.65 15.75
C PRO A 7 15.59 17.39 14.99
N LEU A 8 16.57 16.66 15.53
CA LEU A 8 17.08 15.43 14.93
C LEU A 8 16.09 14.27 15.06
N GLY A 9 15.42 14.15 16.21
CA GLY A 9 14.33 13.20 16.43
C GLY A 9 13.13 13.45 15.51
N ARG A 10 12.71 14.72 15.36
CA ARG A 10 11.64 15.09 14.40
C ARG A 10 12.02 14.75 12.95
N PHE A 11 13.28 14.93 12.58
CA PHE A 11 13.79 14.58 11.25
C PHE A 11 13.77 13.07 11.00
N ILE A 12 14.26 12.26 11.94
CA ILE A 12 14.23 10.80 11.85
C ILE A 12 12.80 10.29 11.78
N LEU A 13 11.90 10.76 12.65
CA LEU A 13 10.50 10.37 12.63
C LEU A 13 9.82 10.71 11.30
N ARG A 14 10.20 11.83 10.67
CA ARG A 14 9.68 12.21 9.35
C ARG A 14 10.14 11.25 8.25
N ILE A 15 11.41 10.85 8.25
CA ILE A 15 11.94 9.85 7.31
C ILE A 15 11.26 8.51 7.54
N LEU A 16 11.19 8.07 8.81
CA LEU A 16 10.57 6.81 9.17
C LEU A 16 9.10 6.77 8.75
N LYS A 17 8.34 7.85 8.98
CA LYS A 17 6.96 7.98 8.51
C LYS A 17 6.87 7.81 6.99
N TRP A 18 7.81 8.37 6.24
CA TRP A 18 7.82 8.28 4.79
C TRP A 18 8.08 6.84 4.32
N ILE A 19 9.08 6.17 4.90
CA ILE A 19 9.39 4.75 4.63
C ILE A 19 8.20 3.86 4.97
N VAL A 20 7.54 4.10 6.10
CA VAL A 20 6.36 3.32 6.51
C VAL A 20 5.22 3.51 5.51
N VAL A 21 4.96 4.73 5.05
CA VAL A 21 3.92 5.00 4.05
C VAL A 21 4.24 4.29 2.73
N GLU A 22 5.49 4.38 2.26
CA GLU A 22 5.92 3.72 1.02
C GLU A 22 5.83 2.20 1.13
N ALA A 23 6.25 1.62 2.26
CA ALA A 23 6.13 0.19 2.55
C ALA A 23 4.66 -0.26 2.62
N ILE A 24 3.77 0.55 3.21
CA ILE A 24 2.33 0.26 3.21
C ILE A 24 1.78 0.29 1.78
N ILE A 25 2.14 1.28 0.97
CA ILE A 25 1.69 1.36 -0.42
C ILE A 25 2.17 0.13 -1.20
N GLU A 26 3.44 -0.22 -1.09
CA GLU A 26 3.98 -1.36 -1.81
C GLU A 26 3.37 -2.69 -1.32
N PHE A 27 3.33 -2.92 -0.01
CA PHE A 27 2.87 -4.19 0.53
C PHE A 27 1.35 -4.35 0.44
N VAL A 28 0.59 -3.30 0.78
CA VAL A 28 -0.87 -3.36 0.83
C VAL A 28 -1.46 -3.11 -0.55
N LEU A 29 -1.17 -1.98 -1.21
CA LEU A 29 -1.79 -1.70 -2.50
C LEU A 29 -1.28 -2.63 -3.61
N LYS A 30 0.05 -2.74 -3.79
CA LYS A 30 0.60 -3.60 -4.85
C LYS A 30 0.35 -5.07 -4.52
N GLY A 31 0.53 -5.48 -3.27
CA GLY A 31 0.29 -6.85 -2.83
C GLY A 31 -1.17 -7.29 -2.98
N THR A 32 -2.13 -6.52 -2.46
CA THR A 32 -3.57 -6.83 -2.61
C THR A 32 -3.97 -6.85 -4.08
N GLY A 33 -3.54 -5.85 -4.86
CA GLY A 33 -3.81 -5.81 -6.29
C GLY A 33 -3.28 -7.03 -7.03
N HIS A 34 -2.06 -7.48 -6.69
CA HIS A 34 -1.45 -8.66 -7.29
C HIS A 34 -2.24 -9.94 -6.96
N VAL A 35 -2.61 -10.13 -5.69
CA VAL A 35 -3.39 -11.31 -5.25
C VAL A 35 -4.76 -11.32 -5.92
N VAL A 36 -5.48 -10.21 -5.90
CA VAL A 36 -6.82 -10.09 -6.49
C VAL A 36 -6.79 -10.39 -7.98
N LEU A 37 -5.85 -9.78 -8.71
CA LEU A 37 -5.69 -10.02 -10.13
C LEU A 37 -5.32 -11.46 -10.45
N LYS A 38 -4.45 -12.07 -9.63
CA LYS A 38 -4.04 -13.46 -9.79
C LYS A 38 -5.20 -14.42 -9.56
N LEU A 39 -6.08 -14.12 -8.60
CA LEU A 39 -7.31 -14.88 -8.38
C LEU A 39 -8.31 -14.70 -9.54
N LEU A 40 -8.58 -13.46 -9.95
CA LEU A 40 -9.55 -13.16 -11.01
C LEU A 40 -9.15 -13.71 -12.39
N THR A 41 -7.86 -13.84 -12.65
CA THR A 41 -7.32 -14.33 -13.94
C THR A 41 -6.80 -15.75 -13.88
N PHE A 42 -7.09 -16.49 -12.81
CA PHE A 42 -6.62 -17.86 -12.58
C PHE A 42 -5.10 -18.02 -12.73
N GLY A 43 -4.33 -17.03 -12.27
CA GLY A 43 -2.88 -17.04 -12.27
C GLY A 43 -2.20 -16.40 -13.47
N ASN A 44 -2.96 -15.94 -14.48
CA ASN A 44 -2.37 -15.41 -15.74
C ASN A 44 -1.94 -13.94 -15.68
N TYR A 45 -2.35 -13.20 -14.65
CA TYR A 45 -2.11 -11.77 -14.48
C TYR A 45 -1.89 -11.42 -13.00
N PRO A 46 -1.11 -10.39 -12.64
CA PRO A 46 -0.39 -9.45 -13.52
C PRO A 46 0.98 -9.96 -13.96
N ARG A 47 1.40 -9.57 -15.18
CA ARG A 47 2.74 -9.87 -15.68
C ARG A 47 3.75 -8.88 -15.10
N THR A 48 4.75 -9.41 -14.42
CA THR A 48 5.81 -8.64 -13.78
C THR A 48 6.44 -7.65 -14.75
N GLY A 49 6.55 -6.37 -14.36
CA GLY A 49 7.22 -5.32 -15.13
C GLY A 49 6.43 -4.68 -16.27
N ARG A 50 5.20 -5.13 -16.59
CA ARG A 50 4.37 -4.50 -17.64
C ARG A 50 3.08 -3.89 -17.10
N ASP A 51 2.53 -4.48 -16.05
CA ASP A 51 1.17 -4.18 -15.58
C ASP A 51 1.12 -3.60 -14.16
N GLU A 52 2.21 -2.99 -13.70
CA GLU A 52 2.34 -2.50 -12.32
C GLU A 52 1.32 -1.40 -11.98
N GLY A 53 1.10 -0.45 -12.89
CA GLY A 53 0.10 0.61 -12.68
C GLY A 53 -1.32 0.07 -12.52
N ARG A 54 -1.68 -0.96 -13.30
CA ARG A 54 -2.97 -1.66 -13.17
C ARG A 54 -3.07 -2.47 -11.89
N THR A 55 -1.96 -3.04 -11.43
CA THR A 55 -1.91 -3.78 -10.17
C THR A 55 -2.21 -2.86 -9.00
N ILE A 56 -1.57 -1.68 -8.94
CA ILE A 56 -1.82 -0.68 -7.89
C ILE A 56 -3.28 -0.18 -7.93
N ALA A 57 -3.80 0.12 -9.13
CA ALA A 57 -5.19 0.57 -9.29
C ALA A 57 -6.21 -0.48 -8.79
N VAL A 58 -6.01 -1.76 -9.13
CA VAL A 58 -6.88 -2.84 -8.64
C VAL A 58 -6.74 -3.03 -7.14
N GLY A 59 -5.54 -2.90 -6.58
CA GLY A 59 -5.33 -2.90 -5.14
C GLY A 59 -6.12 -1.79 -4.44
N PHE A 60 -6.07 -0.56 -4.96
CA PHE A 60 -6.80 0.58 -4.42
C PHE A 60 -8.31 0.37 -4.47
N VAL A 61 -8.85 -0.05 -5.62
CA VAL A 61 -10.28 -0.34 -5.79
C VAL A 61 -10.71 -1.45 -4.83
N SER A 62 -9.91 -2.51 -4.68
CA SER A 62 -10.22 -3.62 -3.77
C SER A 62 -10.30 -3.17 -2.31
N LEU A 63 -9.40 -2.28 -1.89
CA LEU A 63 -9.43 -1.70 -0.54
C LEU A 63 -10.66 -0.82 -0.31
N ILE A 64 -11.04 0.00 -1.30
CA ILE A 64 -12.28 0.80 -1.21
C ILE A 64 -13.49 -0.11 -1.07
N VAL A 65 -13.60 -1.15 -1.90
CA VAL A 65 -14.71 -2.11 -1.83
C VAL A 65 -14.74 -2.80 -0.46
N ALA A 66 -13.60 -3.25 0.05
CA ALA A 66 -13.51 -3.84 1.38
C ALA A 66 -13.95 -2.86 2.49
N PHE A 67 -13.53 -1.60 2.41
CA PHE A 67 -13.92 -0.56 3.35
C PHE A 67 -15.42 -0.27 3.31
N VAL A 68 -16.00 -0.13 2.11
CA VAL A 68 -17.46 0.06 1.94
C VAL A 68 -18.21 -1.14 2.51
N CYS A 69 -17.80 -2.37 2.22
CA CYS A 69 -18.41 -3.56 2.79
C CYS A 69 -18.34 -3.57 4.32
N LEU A 70 -17.21 -3.19 4.92
CA LEU A 70 -17.06 -3.10 6.37
C LEU A 70 -18.03 -2.06 6.97
N VAL A 71 -18.14 -0.87 6.35
CA VAL A 71 -19.06 0.19 6.81
C VAL A 71 -20.53 -0.22 6.69
N LEU A 72 -20.88 -1.02 5.68
CA LEU A 72 -22.26 -1.50 5.51
C LEU A 72 -22.64 -2.60 6.50
N ILE A 73 -21.66 -3.34 7.03
CA ILE A 73 -21.88 -4.47 7.95
C ILE A 73 -21.74 -4.04 9.43
N ALA A 74 -20.91 -3.03 9.71
CA ALA A 74 -20.69 -2.47 11.06
C ALA A 74 -21.85 -1.57 11.51
#